data_AF-A0A2G5K2E1-F1
#
_entry.id   AF-A0A2G5K2E1-F1
#
_cell.length_a   1.000
_cell.length_b   1.000
_cell.length_c   1.000
_cell.angle_alpha   90.00
_cell.angle_beta   90.00
_cell.angle_gamma   90.00
#
_symmetry.space_group_name_H-M   'P 1'
#
loop_
_entity.id
_entity.type
_entity.pdbx_description
1 polymer ?
#
loop_
_entity_poly.entity_id
_entity_poly.type
_entity_poly.pdbx_seq_one_letter_code
_entity_poly.pdbx_strand_id
1 'polypeptide(L)'
;MPAQLRNVILIIFALGLLGSAISGAIYLGDAVGETVNNNAVKLAKARAEKDALETERAAKADLASEFLKENPEYSALTSLDNADANGFEIRTALENSGAGNVDMETLPSLLRGQLPSQSLSSISNGEKRVSPPRMCEMPEDFFDKLDQENNEKSFPGYTETNGYVRRYKPRRGFLNDREMQAAKVAWGYFEKFTQESTGLANSVGGYPSTTLWDTASYISGMVAAYELCLIEKPEFDKRIMRLLTTFRNLKLFRNEMPNKVYHTKTAAQVDYSNKPGEIGYSALDIGRFLVWMRIIRNRYPYLANTIDNMLLRWDYSNIIDKDGVMFGAAVDKETKETIYAQEGRLGYEEYAAKGFALWGFKPYFAHRAEPYLTTNILDVRVPYDGRDPRVFHSQNYVVTESYLLDGLELNWDLPHDDMSSDAIHSDGWRAEFADRIYQVQHNRFERDGYMTARSEHNVKGPPYFTYDTIFSDGYPWNTVTPRGDYSPDHAAVATKAAFGLWALWDTYYTDILYEAVIELFDPERGFYEGLYEGGTGHIEIQTANNNGILLASLLHKVQGRILTGGTGGSEVWYTRFRDRDLRIRRKLPDPPQKADWLPAYRHPAQMEETQ
;
A
#
# COMPACT_ATOMS: atom_id res chain seq x y z
N MET A 1 83.85 38.92 -41.72
CA MET A 1 83.83 37.70 -40.86
C MET A 1 82.52 37.68 -40.08
N PRO A 2 81.85 36.53 -39.91
CA PRO A 2 81.72 35.39 -40.81
C PRO A 2 80.30 35.28 -41.40
N ALA A 3 80.23 34.66 -42.58
CA ALA A 3 79.01 34.23 -43.24
C ALA A 3 78.53 32.93 -42.58
N GLN A 4 77.48 33.01 -41.77
CA GLN A 4 76.63 31.88 -41.35
C GLN A 4 75.51 32.41 -40.42
N LEU A 5 74.54 33.16 -40.94
CA LEU A 5 73.23 33.37 -40.25
C LEU A 5 72.17 34.03 -41.16
N ARG A 6 72.13 33.70 -42.47
CA ARG A 6 71.18 34.30 -43.43
C ARG A 6 70.26 33.30 -44.15
N ASN A 7 70.23 32.04 -43.71
CA ASN A 7 69.22 31.05 -44.11
C ASN A 7 68.12 30.84 -43.04
N VAL A 8 68.02 31.76 -42.08
CA VAL A 8 66.99 31.82 -41.01
C VAL A 8 65.61 32.24 -41.53
N ILE A 9 65.43 32.46 -42.84
CA ILE A 9 64.13 32.87 -43.44
C ILE A 9 63.64 31.90 -44.55
N LEU A 10 64.25 30.72 -44.70
CA LEU A 10 63.79 29.71 -45.69
C LEU A 10 63.41 28.33 -45.12
N ILE A 11 63.42 28.14 -43.79
CA ILE A 11 62.98 26.88 -43.13
C ILE A 11 61.68 27.07 -42.33
N ILE A 12 61.18 28.31 -42.21
CA ILE A 12 59.92 28.63 -41.51
C ILE A 12 58.66 28.37 -42.36
N PHE A 13 58.79 27.87 -43.61
CA PHE A 13 57.64 27.55 -44.46
C PHE A 13 57.58 26.10 -45.00
N ALA A 14 58.44 25.18 -44.56
CA ALA A 14 58.44 23.79 -45.08
C ALA A 14 58.94 22.72 -44.08
N LEU A 15 58.66 22.88 -42.79
CA LEU A 15 58.71 21.81 -41.78
C LEU A 15 57.41 21.70 -40.97
N GLY A 16 56.31 22.17 -41.56
CA GLY A 16 55.01 21.54 -41.34
C GLY A 16 55.00 20.22 -42.11
N LEU A 17 54.59 19.14 -41.43
CA LEU A 17 54.46 17.75 -41.91
C LEU A 17 55.68 16.84 -41.67
N LEU A 18 55.98 16.55 -40.40
CA LEU A 18 56.41 15.21 -39.93
C LEU A 18 56.39 15.09 -38.39
N GLY A 19 55.38 15.71 -37.76
CA GLY A 19 55.06 15.57 -36.33
C GLY A 19 53.87 14.64 -36.10
N SER A 20 53.91 13.42 -36.66
CA SER A 20 52.81 12.45 -36.50
C SER A 20 53.31 11.00 -36.68
N ALA A 21 54.21 10.55 -35.80
CA ALA A 21 54.54 9.12 -35.70
C ALA A 21 55.11 8.64 -34.34
N ILE A 22 55.13 9.48 -33.28
CA ILE A 22 55.63 9.08 -31.94
C ILE A 22 54.66 9.51 -30.82
N SER A 23 53.35 9.40 -31.04
CA SER A 23 52.34 9.49 -29.98
C SER A 23 51.36 8.32 -29.94
N GLY A 24 51.53 7.31 -30.81
CA GLY A 24 50.69 6.10 -30.82
C GLY A 24 51.17 4.97 -29.90
N ALA A 25 52.43 4.97 -29.46
CA ALA A 25 53.01 3.83 -28.72
C ALA A 25 53.08 4.03 -27.19
N ILE A 26 52.92 5.26 -26.68
CA ILE A 26 52.92 5.54 -25.23
C ILE A 26 51.48 5.55 -24.67
N TYR A 27 50.48 5.91 -25.47
CA TYR A 27 49.07 5.94 -25.03
C TYR A 27 48.37 4.57 -24.99
N LEU A 28 48.90 3.54 -25.66
CA LEU A 28 48.36 2.17 -25.54
C LEU A 28 48.96 1.39 -24.35
N GLY A 29 50.18 1.71 -23.91
CA GLY A 29 50.82 1.05 -22.78
C GLY A 29 50.18 1.41 -21.43
N ASP A 30 49.90 2.70 -21.23
CA ASP A 30 49.30 3.19 -19.98
C ASP A 30 47.81 2.89 -19.90
N ALA A 31 47.04 3.02 -20.99
CA ALA A 31 45.61 2.70 -20.98
C ALA A 31 45.34 1.19 -20.77
N VAL A 32 46.20 0.30 -21.28
CA VAL A 32 46.08 -1.15 -21.04
C VAL A 32 46.57 -1.51 -19.64
N GLY A 33 47.67 -0.91 -19.15
CA GLY A 33 48.16 -1.11 -17.79
C GLY A 33 47.18 -0.66 -16.71
N GLU A 34 46.53 0.49 -16.88
CA GLU A 34 45.58 1.06 -15.92
C GLU A 34 44.23 0.31 -15.95
N THR A 35 43.79 -0.17 -17.12
CA THR A 35 42.57 -0.99 -17.25
C THR A 35 42.77 -2.41 -16.70
N VAL A 36 43.94 -3.02 -16.92
CA VAL A 36 44.28 -4.34 -16.35
C VAL A 36 44.45 -4.26 -14.83
N ASN A 37 45.07 -3.20 -14.31
CA ASN A 37 45.23 -3.01 -12.87
C ASN A 37 43.88 -2.71 -12.18
N ASN A 38 43.02 -1.89 -12.79
CA ASN A 38 41.67 -1.65 -12.28
C ASN A 38 40.77 -2.90 -12.32
N ASN A 39 40.90 -3.73 -13.36
CA ASN A 39 40.18 -5.00 -13.43
C ASN A 39 40.73 -6.03 -12.43
N ALA A 40 42.04 -6.09 -12.23
CA ALA A 40 42.66 -6.95 -11.22
C ALA A 40 42.28 -6.54 -9.79
N VAL A 41 42.23 -5.24 -9.49
CA VAL A 41 41.76 -4.71 -8.20
C VAL A 41 40.27 -4.96 -8.00
N LYS A 42 39.43 -4.81 -9.04
CA LYS A 42 38.02 -5.19 -8.97
C LYS A 42 37.83 -6.69 -8.77
N LEU A 43 38.62 -7.53 -9.44
CA LEU A 43 38.55 -8.98 -9.30
C LEU A 43 39.06 -9.44 -7.93
N ALA A 44 40.11 -8.80 -7.40
CA ALA A 44 40.64 -9.06 -6.08
C ALA A 44 39.66 -8.60 -4.98
N LYS A 45 38.98 -7.47 -5.18
CA LYS A 45 37.92 -7.01 -4.28
C LYS A 45 36.70 -7.92 -4.34
N ALA A 46 36.29 -8.35 -5.53
CA ALA A 46 35.20 -9.31 -5.70
C ALA A 46 35.54 -10.69 -5.12
N ARG A 47 36.80 -11.14 -5.24
CA ARG A 47 37.29 -12.37 -4.58
C ARG A 47 37.35 -12.21 -3.07
N ALA A 48 37.88 -11.10 -2.56
CA ALA A 48 37.90 -10.84 -1.12
C ALA A 48 36.49 -10.71 -0.53
N GLU A 49 35.55 -10.09 -1.24
CA GLU A 49 34.13 -10.05 -0.87
C GLU A 49 33.51 -11.45 -0.92
N LYS A 50 33.86 -12.27 -1.93
CA LYS A 50 33.40 -13.66 -2.05
C LYS A 50 33.97 -14.56 -0.95
N ASP A 51 35.26 -14.47 -0.66
CA ASP A 51 35.96 -15.24 0.36
C ASP A 51 35.48 -14.83 1.77
N ALA A 52 35.21 -13.54 1.99
CA ALA A 52 34.55 -13.07 3.20
C ALA A 52 33.13 -13.63 3.33
N LEU A 53 32.37 -13.68 2.22
CA LEU A 53 31.04 -14.28 2.17
C LEU A 53 31.06 -15.79 2.42
N GLU A 54 32.05 -16.51 1.90
CA GLU A 54 32.24 -17.95 2.09
C GLU A 54 32.68 -18.27 3.53
N THR A 55 33.58 -17.46 4.10
CA THR A 55 34.00 -17.58 5.51
C THR A 55 32.84 -17.28 6.47
N GLU A 56 32.03 -16.26 6.14
CA GLU A 56 30.83 -15.91 6.88
C GLU A 56 29.73 -16.99 6.73
N ARG A 57 29.61 -17.63 5.55
CA ARG A 57 28.74 -18.81 5.33
C ARG A 57 29.17 -20.01 6.19
N ALA A 58 30.47 -20.29 6.26
CA ALA A 58 31.01 -21.40 7.05
C ALA A 58 30.73 -21.21 8.56
N ALA A 59 30.98 -20.00 9.08
CA ALA A 59 30.66 -19.66 10.47
C ALA A 59 29.14 -19.73 10.79
N LYS A 60 28.28 -19.53 9.78
CA LYS A 60 26.80 -19.64 9.90
C LYS A 60 26.30 -21.08 9.86
N ALA A 61 26.94 -21.94 9.07
CA ALA A 61 26.67 -23.37 9.07
C ALA A 61 26.99 -23.98 10.45
N ASP A 62 28.04 -23.49 11.11
CA ASP A 62 28.41 -23.90 12.46
C ASP A 62 27.33 -23.53 13.49
N LEU A 63 26.79 -22.31 13.46
CA LEU A 63 25.78 -21.85 14.42
C LEU A 63 24.43 -22.59 14.31
N ALA A 64 24.00 -22.88 13.09
CA ALA A 64 22.83 -23.72 12.84
C ALA A 64 23.09 -25.18 13.27
N SER A 65 24.30 -25.70 13.03
CA SER A 65 24.69 -27.05 13.46
C SER A 65 24.78 -27.18 14.98
N GLU A 66 25.19 -26.12 15.69
CA GLU A 66 25.30 -26.09 17.14
C GLU A 66 23.92 -26.05 17.80
N PHE A 67 23.00 -25.23 17.29
CA PHE A 67 21.59 -25.27 17.70
C PHE A 67 20.96 -26.66 17.53
N LEU A 68 21.21 -27.34 16.41
CA LEU A 68 20.67 -28.68 16.15
C LEU A 68 21.28 -29.77 17.05
N LYS A 69 22.51 -29.56 17.56
CA LYS A 69 23.09 -30.45 18.59
C LYS A 69 22.41 -30.28 19.94
N GLU A 70 21.97 -29.08 20.27
CA GLU A 70 21.29 -28.77 21.53
C GLU A 70 19.78 -29.05 21.50
N ASN A 71 19.17 -29.12 20.31
CA ASN A 71 17.74 -29.32 20.12
C ASN A 71 17.48 -30.54 19.18
N PRO A 72 17.68 -31.77 19.69
CA PRO A 72 17.63 -33.01 18.90
C PRO A 72 16.26 -33.31 18.28
N GLU A 73 15.18 -32.70 18.78
CA GLU A 73 13.84 -32.75 18.19
C GLU A 73 13.78 -32.15 16.78
N TYR A 74 14.74 -31.30 16.39
CA TYR A 74 14.86 -30.73 15.04
C TYR A 74 15.90 -31.45 14.18
N SER A 75 16.36 -32.65 14.57
CA SER A 75 17.44 -33.37 13.90
C SER A 75 17.22 -33.62 12.41
N ALA A 76 15.98 -33.59 11.91
CA ALA A 76 15.69 -33.70 10.47
C ALA A 76 16.25 -32.53 9.64
N LEU A 77 16.53 -31.37 10.25
CA LEU A 77 17.19 -30.23 9.59
C LEU A 77 18.71 -30.42 9.45
N THR A 78 19.31 -31.45 10.06
CA THR A 78 20.77 -31.69 9.97
C THR A 78 21.23 -32.16 8.59
N SER A 79 20.33 -32.71 7.76
CA SER A 79 20.64 -33.15 6.39
C SER A 79 20.45 -32.06 5.33
N LEU A 80 19.98 -30.87 5.73
CA LEU A 80 19.76 -29.73 4.84
C LEU A 80 20.97 -28.80 4.92
N ASP A 81 21.48 -28.36 3.76
CA ASP A 81 22.42 -27.24 3.73
C ASP A 81 21.64 -25.97 4.07
N ASN A 82 21.62 -25.61 5.36
CA ASN A 82 20.77 -24.55 5.92
C ASN A 82 20.99 -23.16 5.27
N ALA A 83 22.09 -22.96 4.53
CA ALA A 83 22.35 -21.72 3.80
C ALA A 83 21.68 -21.68 2.41
N ASP A 84 21.39 -22.84 1.82
CA ASP A 84 20.89 -23.00 0.44
C ASP A 84 19.58 -23.80 0.36
N ALA A 85 19.13 -24.40 1.46
CA ALA A 85 17.86 -25.12 1.56
C ALA A 85 16.69 -24.16 1.40
N ASN A 86 15.78 -24.52 0.49
CA ASN A 86 14.58 -23.72 0.26
C ASN A 86 13.50 -24.03 1.31
N GLY A 87 12.51 -23.14 1.44
CA GLY A 87 11.42 -23.30 2.41
C GLY A 87 10.63 -24.60 2.28
N PHE A 88 10.58 -25.20 1.09
CA PHE A 88 9.91 -26.48 0.87
C PHE A 88 10.70 -27.65 1.47
N GLU A 89 12.02 -27.65 1.31
CA GLU A 89 12.91 -28.66 1.90
C GLU A 89 12.93 -28.59 3.42
N ILE A 90 13.00 -27.38 3.98
CA ILE A 90 12.92 -27.14 5.44
C ILE A 90 11.57 -27.59 5.98
N ARG A 91 10.46 -27.21 5.32
CA ARG A 91 9.10 -27.66 5.68
C ARG A 91 8.97 -29.18 5.63
N THR A 92 9.44 -29.81 4.55
CA THR A 92 9.36 -31.27 4.36
C THR A 92 10.16 -31.99 5.45
N ALA A 93 11.34 -31.50 5.81
CA ALA A 93 12.13 -32.07 6.90
C ALA A 93 11.44 -31.95 8.25
N LEU A 94 10.83 -30.79 8.55
CA LEU A 94 10.10 -30.55 9.79
C LEU A 94 8.81 -31.39 9.88
N GLU A 95 8.02 -31.46 8.81
CA GLU A 95 6.81 -32.30 8.74
C GLU A 95 7.12 -33.79 8.88
N ASN A 96 8.18 -34.28 8.22
CA ASN A 96 8.61 -35.68 8.29
C ASN A 96 9.16 -36.08 9.67
N SER A 97 9.63 -35.12 10.48
CA SER A 97 10.12 -35.36 11.83
C SER A 97 9.01 -35.51 12.89
N GLY A 98 7.75 -35.28 12.52
CA GLY A 98 6.63 -35.24 13.46
C GLY A 98 6.52 -33.94 14.25
N ALA A 99 7.37 -32.94 13.96
CA ALA A 99 7.33 -31.59 14.53
C ALA A 99 6.25 -30.72 13.86
N GLY A 100 4.98 -31.19 13.86
CA GLY A 100 3.86 -30.52 13.17
C GLY A 100 3.50 -29.11 13.69
N ASN A 101 4.08 -28.68 14.81
CA ASN A 101 3.97 -27.33 15.36
C ASN A 101 5.38 -26.81 15.67
N VAL A 102 6.06 -26.31 14.64
CA VAL A 102 7.37 -25.67 14.84
C VAL A 102 7.12 -24.28 15.41
N ASP A 103 7.55 -24.09 16.66
CA ASP A 103 7.53 -22.77 17.28
C ASP A 103 8.54 -21.86 16.55
N MET A 104 8.02 -20.83 15.89
CA MET A 104 8.84 -19.82 15.22
C MET A 104 9.67 -18.99 16.20
N GLU A 105 9.40 -19.03 17.50
CA GLU A 105 10.24 -18.33 18.48
C GLU A 105 11.46 -19.15 18.88
N THR A 106 11.42 -20.48 18.75
CA THR A 106 12.54 -21.37 19.10
C THR A 106 13.53 -21.56 17.95
N LEU A 107 13.12 -21.36 16.70
CA LEU A 107 14.00 -21.48 15.53
C LEU A 107 15.02 -20.32 15.43
N PRO A 108 16.28 -20.61 15.06
CA PRO A 108 17.27 -19.58 14.73
C PRO A 108 16.77 -18.63 13.64
N SER A 109 17.06 -17.33 13.79
CA SER A 109 16.68 -16.29 12.82
C SER A 109 17.00 -16.67 11.37
N LEU A 110 18.16 -17.31 11.12
CA LEU A 110 18.60 -17.73 9.80
C LEU A 110 17.63 -18.70 9.10
N LEU A 111 16.99 -19.59 9.86
CA LEU A 111 16.09 -20.62 9.34
C LEU A 111 14.66 -20.10 9.14
N ARG A 112 14.20 -19.20 10.01
CA ARG A 112 12.82 -18.68 10.00
C ARG A 112 12.44 -17.95 8.72
N GLY A 113 13.39 -17.22 8.14
CA GLY A 113 13.16 -16.45 6.91
C GLY A 113 12.98 -17.31 5.67
N GLN A 114 13.48 -18.55 5.69
CA GLN A 114 13.37 -19.46 4.54
C GLN A 114 11.98 -20.11 4.47
N LEU A 115 11.20 -20.08 5.54
CA LEU A 115 9.85 -20.64 5.53
C LEU A 115 8.94 -19.84 4.58
N PRO A 116 8.09 -20.52 3.79
CA PRO A 116 7.10 -19.83 2.98
C PRO A 116 6.04 -19.18 3.88
N SER A 117 5.51 -18.04 3.43
CA SER A 117 4.31 -17.46 4.06
C SER A 117 3.13 -18.41 3.82
N GLN A 118 2.40 -18.73 4.88
CA GLN A 118 1.18 -19.52 4.76
C GLN A 118 0.02 -18.62 4.35
N SER A 119 -0.75 -19.08 3.38
CA SER A 119 -2.06 -18.58 2.95
C SER A 119 -3.13 -19.66 3.09
N LEU A 120 -4.42 -19.29 2.98
CA LEU A 120 -5.53 -20.25 3.01
C LEU A 120 -5.33 -21.38 2.00
N SER A 121 -5.02 -21.05 0.74
CA SER A 121 -4.83 -22.07 -0.29
C SER A 121 -3.66 -23.03 0.03
N SER A 122 -2.59 -22.51 0.64
CA SER A 122 -1.39 -23.29 0.94
C SER A 122 -1.57 -24.29 2.08
N ILE A 123 -2.52 -24.03 3.00
CA ILE A 123 -2.82 -24.91 4.13
C ILE A 123 -3.97 -25.87 3.82
N SER A 124 -4.89 -25.47 2.94
CA SER A 124 -6.06 -26.27 2.56
C SER A 124 -5.82 -27.12 1.32
N ASN A 125 -4.68 -26.93 0.64
CA ASN A 125 -4.42 -27.43 -0.72
C ASN A 125 -5.48 -26.99 -1.74
N GLY A 126 -6.06 -25.80 -1.53
CA GLY A 126 -7.03 -25.18 -2.44
C GLY A 126 -6.35 -24.47 -3.62
N GLU A 127 -7.12 -24.23 -4.68
CA GLU A 127 -6.65 -23.42 -5.81
C GLU A 127 -6.58 -21.94 -5.43
N LYS A 128 -5.46 -21.30 -5.78
CA LYS A 128 -5.30 -19.86 -5.61
C LYS A 128 -6.16 -19.14 -6.62
N ARG A 129 -6.73 -18.01 -6.21
CA ARG A 129 -7.42 -17.13 -7.13
C ARG A 129 -6.45 -16.53 -8.15
N VAL A 130 -6.83 -16.60 -9.41
CA VAL A 130 -6.04 -16.06 -10.53
C VAL A 130 -6.33 -14.57 -10.68
N SER A 131 -5.31 -13.81 -11.08
CA SER A 131 -5.49 -12.39 -11.41
C SER A 131 -6.23 -12.28 -12.74
N PRO A 132 -7.32 -11.48 -12.85
CA PRO A 132 -7.95 -11.22 -14.13
C PRO A 132 -6.95 -10.58 -15.11
N PRO A 133 -7.07 -10.85 -16.43
CA PRO A 133 -6.26 -10.17 -17.43
C PRO A 133 -6.61 -8.68 -17.49
N ARG A 134 -5.81 -7.89 -18.22
CA ARG A 134 -6.12 -6.46 -18.44
C ARG A 134 -7.44 -6.34 -19.21
N MET A 135 -8.14 -5.23 -19.05
CA MET A 135 -9.46 -5.04 -19.68
C MET A 135 -9.45 -5.26 -21.20
N CYS A 136 -8.41 -4.83 -21.89
CA CYS A 136 -8.23 -4.99 -23.33
C CYS A 136 -7.79 -6.41 -23.76
N GLU A 137 -7.43 -7.27 -22.81
CA GLU A 137 -7.04 -8.67 -23.01
C GLU A 137 -8.18 -9.63 -22.61
N MET A 138 -9.24 -9.12 -21.98
CA MET A 138 -10.43 -9.90 -21.62
C MET A 138 -11.23 -10.27 -22.89
N PRO A 139 -11.72 -11.52 -23.00
CA PRO A 139 -12.62 -11.89 -24.09
C PRO A 139 -13.98 -11.18 -23.96
N GLU A 140 -14.69 -11.00 -25.06
CA GLU A 140 -16.00 -10.31 -25.07
C GLU A 140 -17.03 -11.01 -24.15
N ASP A 141 -16.95 -12.34 -24.03
CA ASP A 141 -17.83 -13.17 -23.19
C ASP A 141 -17.32 -13.35 -21.75
N PHE A 142 -16.33 -12.56 -21.31
CA PHE A 142 -15.70 -12.68 -19.99
C PHE A 142 -16.72 -12.62 -18.85
N PHE A 143 -17.60 -11.61 -18.87
CA PHE A 143 -18.59 -11.41 -17.81
C PHE A 143 -19.74 -12.44 -17.88
N ASP A 144 -20.10 -12.92 -19.07
CA ASP A 144 -21.09 -13.98 -19.22
C ASP A 144 -20.61 -15.29 -18.56
N LYS A 145 -19.31 -15.60 -18.67
CA LYS A 145 -18.68 -16.74 -17.98
C LYS A 145 -18.60 -16.51 -16.48
N LEU A 146 -18.19 -15.32 -16.06
CA LEU A 146 -18.09 -14.96 -14.65
C LEU A 146 -19.46 -15.09 -13.93
N ASP A 147 -20.54 -14.65 -14.57
CA ASP A 147 -21.89 -14.77 -14.02
C ASP A 147 -22.37 -16.23 -13.96
N GLN A 148 -21.96 -17.06 -14.93
CA GLN A 148 -22.23 -18.50 -14.91
C GLN A 148 -21.47 -19.21 -13.78
N GLU A 149 -20.22 -18.83 -13.51
CA GLU A 149 -19.40 -19.37 -12.42
C GLU A 149 -19.95 -18.94 -11.04
N ASN A 150 -20.42 -17.70 -10.92
CA ASN A 150 -20.96 -17.15 -9.67
C ASN A 150 -22.42 -17.52 -9.38
N ASN A 151 -23.04 -18.42 -10.16
CA ASN A 151 -24.44 -18.82 -9.99
C ASN A 151 -24.71 -19.75 -8.78
N GLU A 152 -23.74 -19.88 -7.87
CA GLU A 152 -23.97 -20.53 -6.58
C GLU A 152 -24.97 -19.73 -5.74
N LYS A 153 -26.01 -20.42 -5.25
CA LYS A 153 -26.99 -19.82 -4.33
C LYS A 153 -26.38 -19.66 -2.95
N SER A 154 -25.65 -18.57 -2.74
CA SER A 154 -25.21 -18.16 -1.39
C SER A 154 -26.31 -17.33 -0.74
N PHE A 155 -26.73 -17.72 0.46
CA PHE A 155 -27.68 -16.95 1.26
C PHE A 155 -26.93 -15.85 2.02
N PRO A 156 -27.42 -14.59 2.03
CA PRO A 156 -26.81 -13.53 2.80
C PRO A 156 -26.74 -13.89 4.30
N GLY A 157 -25.64 -13.55 4.96
CA GLY A 157 -25.41 -13.85 6.36
C GLY A 157 -23.99 -14.29 6.66
N TYR A 158 -23.74 -14.60 7.93
CA TYR A 158 -22.44 -15.10 8.36
C TYR A 158 -22.27 -16.60 8.05
N THR A 159 -21.07 -16.97 7.65
CA THR A 159 -20.64 -18.36 7.50
C THR A 159 -20.17 -18.93 8.84
N GLU A 160 -19.98 -20.26 8.92
CA GLU A 160 -19.44 -20.94 10.11
C GLU A 160 -18.02 -20.48 10.47
N THR A 161 -17.28 -19.94 9.49
CA THR A 161 -15.91 -19.42 9.65
C THR A 161 -15.87 -17.93 9.98
N ASN A 162 -17.00 -17.33 10.34
CA ASN A 162 -17.19 -15.89 10.58
C ASN A 162 -16.95 -15.01 9.34
N GLY A 163 -16.89 -15.60 8.14
CA GLY A 163 -17.01 -14.85 6.90
C GLY A 163 -18.42 -14.30 6.74
N TYR A 164 -18.62 -13.34 5.85
CA TYR A 164 -19.93 -12.74 5.59
C TYR A 164 -20.25 -12.78 4.10
N VAL A 165 -21.45 -13.25 3.76
CA VAL A 165 -22.03 -13.12 2.43
C VAL A 165 -22.96 -11.93 2.47
N ARG A 166 -22.63 -10.88 1.70
CA ARG A 166 -23.41 -9.65 1.65
C ARG A 166 -24.74 -9.88 0.92
N ARG A 167 -25.75 -9.09 1.29
CA ARG A 167 -27.02 -9.02 0.53
C ARG A 167 -26.89 -8.24 -0.78
N TYR A 168 -25.89 -7.36 -0.84
CA TYR A 168 -25.62 -6.53 -2.00
C TYR A 168 -24.54 -7.15 -2.85
N LYS A 169 -24.70 -7.02 -4.17
CA LYS A 169 -23.68 -7.42 -5.13
C LYS A 169 -22.84 -6.21 -5.52
N PRO A 170 -21.52 -6.38 -5.75
CA PRO A 170 -20.73 -5.36 -6.42
C PRO A 170 -21.11 -5.28 -7.90
N ARG A 171 -20.95 -4.10 -8.51
CA ARG A 171 -21.14 -3.94 -9.95
C ARG A 171 -20.00 -4.61 -10.69
N ARG A 172 -20.31 -5.40 -11.72
CA ARG A 172 -19.34 -6.03 -12.62
C ARG A 172 -19.64 -5.70 -14.07
N GLY A 173 -18.60 -5.56 -14.89
CA GLY A 173 -18.75 -5.36 -16.33
C GLY A 173 -17.65 -4.50 -16.95
N PHE A 174 -17.60 -4.48 -18.27
CA PHE A 174 -16.75 -3.55 -19.03
C PHE A 174 -17.14 -2.10 -18.77
N LEU A 175 -16.20 -1.19 -19.00
CA LEU A 175 -16.47 0.24 -18.93
C LEU A 175 -17.26 0.69 -20.17
N ASN A 176 -18.36 1.42 -19.96
CA ASN A 176 -19.06 2.13 -21.03
C ASN A 176 -18.35 3.44 -21.40
N ASP A 177 -18.83 4.15 -22.42
CA ASP A 177 -18.18 5.36 -22.92
C ASP A 177 -18.05 6.48 -21.86
N ARG A 178 -19.06 6.67 -21.01
CA ARG A 178 -19.03 7.69 -19.93
C ARG A 178 -18.03 7.31 -18.85
N GLU A 179 -18.00 6.04 -18.45
CA GLU A 179 -17.06 5.51 -17.47
C GLU A 179 -15.61 5.54 -17.99
N MET A 180 -15.41 5.22 -19.27
CA MET A 180 -14.11 5.33 -19.94
C MET A 180 -13.64 6.78 -20.04
N GLN A 181 -14.55 7.72 -20.32
CA GLN A 181 -14.24 9.15 -20.29
C GLN A 181 -13.85 9.59 -18.87
N ALA A 182 -14.60 9.17 -17.85
CA ALA A 182 -14.28 9.44 -16.45
C ALA A 182 -12.90 8.89 -16.07
N ALA A 183 -12.58 7.66 -16.49
CA ALA A 183 -11.27 7.06 -16.27
C ALA A 183 -10.14 7.91 -16.88
N LYS A 184 -10.31 8.37 -18.13
CA LYS A 184 -9.34 9.24 -18.82
C LYS A 184 -9.16 10.58 -18.10
N VAL A 185 -10.26 11.22 -17.70
CA VAL A 185 -10.19 12.52 -17.01
C VAL A 185 -9.54 12.38 -15.63
N ALA A 186 -9.89 11.34 -14.86
CA ALA A 186 -9.26 11.08 -13.57
C ALA A 186 -7.77 10.78 -13.71
N TRP A 187 -7.36 10.02 -14.74
CA TRP A 187 -5.95 9.81 -15.06
C TRP A 187 -5.24 11.11 -15.44
N GLY A 188 -5.91 12.00 -16.18
CA GLY A 188 -5.40 13.32 -16.56
C GLY A 188 -4.93 14.18 -15.38
N TYR A 189 -5.51 14.01 -14.18
CA TYR A 189 -4.99 14.61 -12.95
C TYR A 189 -3.51 14.23 -12.72
N PHE A 190 -3.20 12.94 -12.80
CA PHE A 190 -1.86 12.43 -12.56
C PHE A 190 -0.90 12.69 -13.73
N GLU A 191 -1.40 12.84 -14.95
CA GLU A 191 -0.60 13.35 -16.05
C GLU A 191 -0.11 14.77 -15.79
N LYS A 192 -0.98 15.64 -15.28
CA LYS A 192 -0.69 17.06 -15.04
C LYS A 192 0.11 17.34 -13.78
N PHE A 193 -0.19 16.63 -12.69
CA PHE A 193 0.30 16.98 -11.35
C PHE A 193 1.41 16.06 -10.82
N THR A 194 1.90 15.11 -11.61
CA THR A 194 3.11 14.33 -11.30
C THR A 194 4.38 15.12 -11.64
N GLN A 195 5.35 15.13 -10.72
CA GLN A 195 6.64 15.77 -10.92
C GLN A 195 7.61 14.82 -11.62
N GLU A 196 8.08 15.14 -12.82
CA GLU A 196 8.95 14.24 -13.60
C GLU A 196 10.27 13.88 -12.90
N SER A 197 10.83 14.80 -12.11
CA SER A 197 12.12 14.63 -11.42
C SER A 197 12.08 13.52 -10.37
N THR A 198 10.99 13.46 -9.59
CA THR A 198 10.82 12.56 -8.44
C THR A 198 9.80 11.45 -8.70
N GLY A 199 8.90 11.62 -9.66
CA GLY A 199 7.73 10.77 -9.87
C GLY A 199 6.64 10.94 -8.81
N LEU A 200 6.74 11.93 -7.90
CA LEU A 200 5.71 12.18 -6.90
C LEU A 200 4.56 12.99 -7.50
N ALA A 201 3.31 12.64 -7.16
CA ALA A 201 2.13 13.41 -7.52
C ALA A 201 1.70 14.36 -6.39
N ASN A 202 1.23 15.55 -6.75
CA ASN A 202 0.69 16.51 -5.79
C ASN A 202 -0.64 16.02 -5.20
N SER A 203 -0.82 16.16 -3.88
CA SER A 203 -2.08 15.84 -3.19
C SER A 203 -3.24 16.73 -3.65
N VAL A 204 -2.99 18.02 -3.86
CA VAL A 204 -4.03 19.02 -4.18
C VAL A 204 -3.58 19.89 -5.35
N GLY A 205 -4.05 19.57 -6.55
CA GLY A 205 -3.77 20.31 -7.79
C GLY A 205 -2.31 20.77 -7.91
N GLY A 206 -2.09 22.08 -8.04
CA GLY A 206 -0.76 22.66 -8.22
C GLY A 206 0.12 22.75 -6.97
N TYR A 207 -0.38 22.39 -5.79
CA TYR A 207 0.36 22.51 -4.53
C TYR A 207 1.40 21.38 -4.39
N PRO A 208 2.71 21.68 -4.33
CA PRO A 208 3.76 20.67 -4.48
C PRO A 208 4.05 19.89 -3.18
N SER A 209 3.03 19.19 -2.67
CA SER A 209 3.03 18.44 -1.42
C SER A 209 2.39 17.08 -1.63
N THR A 210 2.88 16.06 -0.92
CA THR A 210 2.27 14.73 -0.90
C THR A 210 2.40 14.05 0.46
N THR A 211 1.42 13.23 0.79
CA THR A 211 1.43 12.30 1.93
C THR A 211 1.60 10.86 1.42
N LEU A 212 1.83 9.90 2.34
CA LEU A 212 1.84 8.50 1.95
C LEU A 212 0.44 8.00 1.56
N TRP A 213 -0.62 8.56 2.17
CA TRP A 213 -2.01 8.31 1.78
C TRP A 213 -2.27 8.71 0.33
N ASP A 214 -1.90 9.94 -0.04
CA ASP A 214 -2.07 10.46 -1.41
C ASP A 214 -1.16 9.75 -2.42
N THR A 215 0.04 9.36 -2.00
CA THR A 215 0.94 8.56 -2.84
C THR A 215 0.34 7.18 -3.13
N ALA A 216 -0.33 6.57 -2.15
CA ALA A 216 -1.04 5.32 -2.35
C ALA A 216 -2.18 5.49 -3.37
N SER A 217 -2.93 6.59 -3.32
CA SER A 217 -3.92 6.96 -4.35
C SER A 217 -3.31 7.17 -5.73
N TYR A 218 -2.10 7.73 -5.83
CA TYR A 218 -1.40 7.79 -7.11
C TYR A 218 -0.99 6.41 -7.64
N ILE A 219 -0.47 5.53 -6.78
CA ILE A 219 -0.15 4.15 -7.16
C ILE A 219 -1.41 3.43 -7.62
N SER A 220 -2.53 3.62 -6.91
CA SER A 220 -3.84 3.14 -7.30
C SER A 220 -4.24 3.59 -8.71
N GLY A 221 -4.11 4.89 -8.98
CA GLY A 221 -4.37 5.46 -10.30
C GLY A 221 -3.46 4.88 -11.39
N MET A 222 -2.17 4.63 -11.12
CA MET A 222 -1.26 4.01 -12.08
C MET A 222 -1.66 2.56 -12.41
N VAL A 223 -2.00 1.77 -11.39
CA VAL A 223 -2.45 0.38 -11.58
C VAL A 223 -3.75 0.38 -12.38
N ALA A 224 -4.74 1.17 -11.97
CA ALA A 224 -6.01 1.28 -12.69
C ALA A 224 -5.82 1.75 -14.13
N ALA A 225 -5.00 2.78 -14.39
CA ALA A 225 -4.75 3.25 -15.75
C ALA A 225 -4.10 2.19 -16.63
N TYR A 226 -3.18 1.40 -16.10
CA TYR A 226 -2.56 0.30 -16.86
C TYR A 226 -3.53 -0.87 -17.09
N GLU A 227 -4.23 -1.31 -16.05
CA GLU A 227 -5.16 -2.46 -16.11
C GLU A 227 -6.44 -2.16 -16.91
N LEU A 228 -6.91 -0.90 -16.90
CA LEU A 228 -8.02 -0.42 -17.74
C LEU A 228 -7.56 0.00 -19.15
N CYS A 229 -6.28 -0.22 -19.49
CA CYS A 229 -5.71 0.08 -20.80
C CYS A 229 -5.83 1.56 -21.22
N LEU A 230 -5.70 2.49 -20.27
CA LEU A 230 -5.53 3.92 -20.53
C LEU A 230 -4.07 4.24 -20.91
N ILE A 231 -3.11 3.52 -20.33
CA ILE A 231 -1.68 3.64 -20.61
C ILE A 231 -1.05 2.29 -20.91
N GLU A 232 0.09 2.33 -21.61
CA GLU A 232 0.88 1.13 -21.93
C GLU A 232 1.98 0.85 -20.91
N LYS A 233 2.47 -0.39 -20.91
CA LYS A 233 3.50 -0.86 -19.98
C LYS A 233 4.74 0.04 -19.89
N PRO A 234 5.31 0.58 -20.99
CA PRO A 234 6.47 1.46 -20.90
C PRO A 234 6.22 2.73 -20.08
N GLU A 235 5.01 3.30 -20.16
CA GLU A 235 4.65 4.47 -19.37
C GLU A 235 4.46 4.09 -17.89
N PHE A 236 3.73 3.01 -17.63
CA PHE A 236 3.54 2.47 -16.28
C PHE A 236 4.90 2.22 -15.60
N ASP A 237 5.78 1.48 -16.25
CA ASP A 237 7.13 1.15 -15.76
C ASP A 237 7.96 2.40 -15.49
N LYS A 238 7.94 3.38 -16.42
CA LYS A 238 8.67 4.64 -16.25
C LYS A 238 8.21 5.38 -15.00
N ARG A 239 6.90 5.49 -14.78
CA ARG A 239 6.31 6.23 -13.64
C ARG A 239 6.57 5.50 -12.32
N ILE A 240 6.26 4.20 -12.24
CA ILE A 240 6.42 3.44 -10.99
C ILE A 240 7.90 3.30 -10.60
N MET A 241 8.80 3.04 -11.54
CA MET A 241 10.23 2.92 -11.24
C MET A 241 10.83 4.25 -10.78
N ARG A 242 10.38 5.37 -11.36
CA ARG A 242 10.78 6.70 -10.90
C ARG A 242 10.34 6.96 -9.46
N LEU A 243 9.06 6.68 -9.16
CA LEU A 243 8.50 6.81 -7.81
C LEU A 243 9.26 5.94 -6.80
N LEU A 244 9.41 4.64 -7.07
CA LEU A 244 10.11 3.70 -6.18
C LEU A 244 11.59 4.08 -5.98
N THR A 245 12.26 4.58 -7.02
CA THR A 245 13.65 5.07 -6.91
C THR A 245 13.75 6.26 -5.97
N THR A 246 12.79 7.20 -6.02
CA THR A 246 12.72 8.32 -5.09
C THR A 246 12.49 7.83 -3.66
N PHE A 247 11.51 6.94 -3.44
CA PHE A 247 11.21 6.39 -2.12
C PHE A 247 12.39 5.65 -1.49
N ARG A 248 13.14 4.89 -2.30
CA ARG A 248 14.36 4.21 -1.85
C ARG A 248 15.42 5.18 -1.31
N ASN A 249 15.38 6.45 -1.71
CA ASN A 249 16.36 7.46 -1.31
C ASN A 249 15.78 8.53 -0.35
N LEU A 250 14.50 8.41 0.04
CA LEU A 250 13.89 9.37 0.96
C LEU A 250 14.65 9.42 2.29
N LYS A 251 14.80 10.64 2.80
CA LYS A 251 15.13 10.88 4.20
C LYS A 251 13.91 10.51 5.05
N LEU A 252 14.14 9.71 6.07
CA LEU A 252 13.12 9.22 6.99
C LEU A 252 13.09 10.13 8.22
N PHE A 253 11.92 10.30 8.83
CA PHE A 253 11.78 10.95 10.12
C PHE A 253 12.64 10.21 11.14
N ARG A 254 13.65 10.90 11.70
CA ARG A 254 14.61 10.35 12.68
C ARG A 254 15.24 9.00 12.28
N ASN A 255 15.38 8.73 10.98
CA ASN A 255 15.83 7.44 10.43
C ASN A 255 14.91 6.24 10.73
N GLU A 256 13.67 6.48 11.19
CA GLU A 256 12.70 5.44 11.51
C GLU A 256 11.77 5.16 10.34
N MET A 257 10.87 6.11 10.04
CA MET A 257 9.75 5.93 9.11
C MET A 257 9.63 7.12 8.16
N PRO A 258 8.89 7.01 7.04
CA PRO A 258 8.61 8.16 6.18
C PRO A 258 7.92 9.30 6.93
N ASN A 259 8.36 10.53 6.68
CA ASN A 259 7.73 11.74 7.23
C ASN A 259 6.29 11.88 6.71
N LYS A 260 5.39 12.46 7.51
CA LYS A 260 3.98 12.68 7.12
C LYS A 260 3.81 13.41 5.79
N VAL A 261 4.70 14.36 5.48
CA VAL A 261 4.61 15.16 4.25
C VAL A 261 5.97 15.30 3.55
N TYR A 262 5.95 15.19 2.23
CA TYR A 262 7.10 15.44 1.37
C TYR A 262 6.80 16.47 0.29
N HIS A 263 7.77 17.33 -0.02
CA HIS A 263 7.69 18.25 -1.15
C HIS A 263 7.85 17.47 -2.46
N THR A 264 6.85 17.49 -3.33
CA THR A 264 6.82 16.60 -4.51
C THR A 264 7.95 16.87 -5.50
N LYS A 265 8.38 18.12 -5.70
CA LYS A 265 9.46 18.43 -6.65
C LYS A 265 10.86 17.99 -6.22
N THR A 266 11.11 17.89 -4.91
CA THR A 266 12.45 17.71 -4.33
C THR A 266 12.58 16.47 -3.46
N ALA A 267 11.46 15.84 -3.10
CA ALA A 267 11.38 14.72 -2.17
C ALA A 267 11.93 15.05 -0.77
N ALA A 268 11.96 16.33 -0.39
CA ALA A 268 12.40 16.78 0.92
C ALA A 268 11.27 16.67 1.97
N GLN A 269 11.64 16.38 3.22
CA GLN A 269 10.71 16.37 4.35
C GLN A 269 10.21 17.80 4.62
N VAL A 270 8.89 17.96 4.72
CA VAL A 270 8.24 19.25 4.98
C VAL A 270 7.11 19.11 6.00
N ASP A 271 6.63 20.25 6.50
CA ASP A 271 5.38 20.35 7.25
C ASP A 271 4.16 20.53 6.32
N TYR A 272 2.96 20.58 6.90
CA TYR A 272 1.71 20.80 6.15
C TYR A 272 1.63 22.16 5.42
N SER A 273 2.45 23.14 5.83
CA SER A 273 2.61 24.43 5.13
C SER A 273 3.68 24.39 4.03
N ASN A 274 4.20 23.20 3.73
CA ASN A 274 5.25 22.92 2.76
C ASN A 274 6.58 23.63 3.06
N LYS A 275 6.86 23.89 4.34
CA LYS A 275 8.15 24.40 4.81
C LYS A 275 9.04 23.23 5.25
N PRO A 276 10.38 23.31 5.10
CA PRO A 276 11.28 22.26 5.54
C PRO A 276 11.05 21.89 7.02
N GLY A 277 10.87 20.61 7.30
CA GLY A 277 10.58 20.15 8.66
C GLY A 277 10.34 18.66 8.78
N GLU A 278 10.65 18.14 9.96
CA GLU A 278 10.33 16.78 10.41
C GLU A 278 9.15 16.85 11.38
N ILE A 279 8.02 16.23 11.03
CA ILE A 279 6.75 16.35 11.78
C ILE A 279 6.20 15.00 12.26
N GLY A 280 7.00 13.94 12.15
CA GLY A 280 6.63 12.57 12.53
C GLY A 280 6.13 11.73 11.35
N TYR A 281 5.47 10.62 11.66
CA TYR A 281 4.91 9.67 10.70
C TYR A 281 3.48 9.28 11.09
N SER A 282 2.68 8.85 10.12
CA SER A 282 1.30 8.36 10.32
C SER A 282 1.27 6.85 10.09
N ALA A 283 0.82 6.09 11.08
CA ALA A 283 0.61 4.65 10.96
C ALA A 283 -0.51 4.32 9.97
N LEU A 284 -1.52 5.18 9.86
CA LEU A 284 -2.63 4.99 8.92
C LEU A 284 -2.17 5.15 7.46
N ASP A 285 -1.41 6.21 7.18
CA ASP A 285 -0.84 6.47 5.85
C ASP A 285 0.12 5.35 5.44
N ILE A 286 0.96 4.90 6.38
CA ILE A 286 1.88 3.80 6.16
C ILE A 286 1.11 2.50 5.92
N GLY A 287 0.09 2.20 6.71
CA GLY A 287 -0.75 1.01 6.53
C GLY A 287 -1.37 0.96 5.13
N ARG A 288 -2.00 2.06 4.68
CA ARG A 288 -2.52 2.17 3.31
C ARG A 288 -1.43 2.02 2.25
N PHE A 289 -0.28 2.67 2.43
CA PHE A 289 0.84 2.54 1.51
C PHE A 289 1.35 1.09 1.42
N LEU A 290 1.40 0.37 2.54
CA LEU A 290 1.78 -1.05 2.60
C LEU A 290 0.77 -1.96 1.87
N VAL A 291 -0.53 -1.66 1.91
CA VAL A 291 -1.54 -2.35 1.08
C VAL A 291 -1.16 -2.22 -0.39
N TRP A 292 -0.95 -1.00 -0.88
CA TRP A 292 -0.60 -0.77 -2.29
C TRP A 292 0.76 -1.33 -2.69
N MET A 293 1.75 -1.31 -1.81
CA MET A 293 3.03 -1.99 -2.03
C MET A 293 2.84 -3.50 -2.23
N ARG A 294 1.94 -4.13 -1.46
CA ARG A 294 1.64 -5.56 -1.62
C ARG A 294 0.86 -5.82 -2.92
N ILE A 295 -0.11 -4.96 -3.27
CA ILE A 295 -0.86 -5.05 -4.53
C ILE A 295 0.10 -5.03 -5.74
N ILE A 296 0.96 -4.01 -5.85
CA ILE A 296 1.88 -3.90 -7.00
C ILE A 296 2.91 -5.03 -7.00
N ARG A 297 3.34 -5.50 -5.83
CA ARG A 297 4.27 -6.62 -5.71
C ARG A 297 3.66 -7.91 -6.26
N ASN A 298 2.39 -8.18 -5.93
CA ASN A 298 1.70 -9.39 -6.36
C ASN A 298 1.33 -9.33 -7.85
N ARG A 299 0.85 -8.18 -8.33
CA ARG A 299 0.47 -7.97 -9.73
C ARG A 299 1.67 -7.89 -10.67
N TYR A 300 2.79 -7.32 -10.21
CA TYR A 300 4.00 -7.09 -11.00
C TYR A 300 5.24 -7.65 -10.31
N PRO A 301 5.46 -8.99 -10.33
CA PRO A 301 6.55 -9.62 -9.58
C PRO A 301 7.96 -9.10 -9.90
N TYR A 302 8.18 -8.53 -11.08
CA TYR A 302 9.46 -7.90 -11.45
C TYR A 302 9.79 -6.65 -10.62
N LEU A 303 8.81 -6.04 -9.94
CA LEU A 303 9.00 -4.91 -9.02
C LEU A 303 9.32 -5.36 -7.59
N ALA A 304 9.08 -6.63 -7.24
CA ALA A 304 9.10 -7.14 -5.86
C ALA A 304 10.41 -6.81 -5.13
N ASN A 305 11.55 -7.10 -5.75
CA ASN A 305 12.86 -6.84 -5.15
C ASN A 305 13.10 -5.35 -4.85
N THR A 306 12.60 -4.45 -5.69
CA THR A 306 12.74 -3.00 -5.48
C THR A 306 11.90 -2.55 -4.29
N ILE A 307 10.67 -3.06 -4.18
CA ILE A 307 9.74 -2.76 -3.09
C ILE A 307 10.27 -3.31 -1.76
N ASP A 308 10.67 -4.59 -1.73
CA ASP A 308 11.19 -5.25 -0.54
C ASP A 308 12.42 -4.49 0.00
N ASN A 309 13.38 -4.13 -0.86
CA ASN A 309 14.58 -3.39 -0.45
C ASN A 309 14.27 -1.96 0.03
N MET A 310 13.22 -1.33 -0.48
CA MET A 310 12.79 0.00 -0.04
C MET A 310 12.23 -0.07 1.39
N LEU A 311 11.34 -1.01 1.66
CA LEU A 311 10.70 -1.20 2.97
C LEU A 311 11.70 -1.67 4.04
N LEU A 312 12.66 -2.52 3.66
CA LEU A 312 13.73 -2.99 4.56
C LEU A 312 14.62 -1.87 5.11
N ARG A 313 14.54 -0.64 4.58
CA ARG A 313 15.26 0.53 5.13
C ARG A 313 14.63 1.08 6.41
N TRP A 314 13.33 0.87 6.62
CA TRP A 314 12.55 1.48 7.69
C TRP A 314 12.77 0.76 9.03
N ASP A 315 12.46 1.44 10.13
CA ASP A 315 12.54 0.92 11.49
C ASP A 315 11.14 0.66 12.08
N TYR A 316 10.84 -0.64 12.20
CA TYR A 316 9.68 -1.28 12.83
C TYR A 316 9.32 -0.83 14.25
N SER A 317 10.31 -0.32 14.99
CA SER A 317 10.35 -0.52 16.44
C SER A 317 9.27 0.19 17.22
N ASN A 318 8.84 1.36 16.73
CA ASN A 318 7.95 2.27 17.46
C ASN A 318 6.56 2.39 16.85
N ILE A 319 6.33 1.85 15.64
CA ILE A 319 5.04 2.00 14.94
C ILE A 319 4.03 0.93 15.35
N ILE A 320 4.50 -0.26 15.74
CA ILE A 320 3.67 -1.37 16.22
C ILE A 320 4.35 -1.96 17.46
N ASP A 321 3.59 -2.07 18.54
CA ASP A 321 4.08 -2.71 19.77
C ASP A 321 3.90 -4.24 19.75
N LYS A 322 4.28 -4.90 20.84
CA LYS A 322 4.20 -6.36 20.97
C LYS A 322 2.76 -6.91 20.99
N ASP A 323 1.80 -6.07 21.37
CA ASP A 323 0.40 -6.44 21.49
C ASP A 323 -0.32 -6.19 20.14
N GLY A 324 0.27 -5.37 19.28
CA GLY A 324 -0.26 -5.05 17.96
C GLY A 324 -1.05 -3.75 17.93
N VAL A 325 -0.78 -2.84 18.85
CA VAL A 325 -1.29 -1.45 18.82
C VAL A 325 -0.43 -0.64 17.85
N MET A 326 -1.08 0.17 17.02
CA MET A 326 -0.41 1.06 16.07
C MET A 326 -0.20 2.46 16.65
N PHE A 327 0.98 3.03 16.40
CA PHE A 327 1.38 4.33 16.89
C PHE A 327 1.81 5.23 15.73
N GLY A 328 1.28 6.45 15.71
CA GLY A 328 1.83 7.55 14.94
C GLY A 328 2.92 8.28 15.73
N ALA A 329 3.71 9.09 15.04
CA ALA A 329 4.66 10.00 15.67
C ALA A 329 4.33 11.47 15.40
N ALA A 330 4.65 12.31 16.37
CA ALA A 330 4.65 13.77 16.27
C ALA A 330 5.90 14.34 16.94
N VAL A 331 6.17 15.62 16.70
CA VAL A 331 7.27 16.35 17.36
C VAL A 331 6.67 17.36 18.31
N ASP A 332 7.10 17.30 19.58
CA ASP A 332 6.73 18.31 20.56
C ASP A 332 7.24 19.70 20.14
N LYS A 333 6.41 20.73 20.26
CA LYS A 333 6.76 22.07 19.79
C LYS A 333 7.84 22.73 20.64
N GLU A 334 7.88 22.43 21.93
CA GLU A 334 8.78 23.04 22.92
C GLU A 334 10.05 22.21 23.10
N THR A 335 9.92 20.92 23.42
CA THR A 335 11.06 20.05 23.73
C THR A 335 11.77 19.51 22.49
N LYS A 336 11.08 19.53 21.33
CA LYS A 336 11.53 18.88 20.07
C LYS A 336 11.70 17.37 20.20
N GLU A 337 11.14 16.72 21.21
CA GLU A 337 11.19 15.26 21.37
C GLU A 337 10.15 14.57 20.48
N THR A 338 10.33 13.27 20.21
CA THR A 338 9.29 12.48 19.52
C THR A 338 8.22 12.14 20.53
N ILE A 339 6.97 12.36 20.16
CA ILE A 339 5.81 11.82 20.87
C ILE A 339 5.26 10.69 20.01
N TYR A 340 5.21 9.48 20.56
CA TYR A 340 4.49 8.36 19.97
C TYR A 340 3.11 8.29 20.62
N ALA A 341 2.07 8.31 19.80
CA ALA A 341 0.68 8.27 20.27
C ALA A 341 -0.08 7.21 19.48
N GLN A 342 -0.96 6.47 20.16
CA GLN A 342 -1.86 5.53 19.47
C GLN A 342 -2.64 6.30 18.41
N GLU A 343 -2.62 5.78 17.18
CA GLU A 343 -3.24 6.42 16.02
C GLU A 343 -4.19 5.45 15.34
N GLY A 344 -5.36 5.94 14.98
CA GLY A 344 -6.43 5.15 14.39
C GLY A 344 -7.73 5.21 15.19
N ARG A 345 -8.83 5.19 14.45
CA ARG A 345 -10.20 5.05 14.93
C ARG A 345 -10.89 4.00 14.09
N LEU A 346 -11.99 3.45 14.63
CA LEU A 346 -12.80 2.43 13.98
C LEU A 346 -13.00 2.74 12.49
N GLY A 347 -12.71 1.77 11.63
CA GLY A 347 -12.68 1.94 10.19
C GLY A 347 -11.26 2.01 9.64
N TYR A 348 -10.55 3.11 9.91
CA TYR A 348 -9.20 3.34 9.37
C TYR A 348 -8.15 2.48 10.07
N GLU A 349 -8.29 2.29 11.39
CA GLU A 349 -7.33 1.51 12.17
C GLU A 349 -7.25 0.07 11.64
N GLU A 350 -8.39 -0.58 11.42
CA GLU A 350 -8.40 -1.97 10.95
C GLU A 350 -7.94 -2.11 9.50
N TYR A 351 -8.29 -1.15 8.63
CA TYR A 351 -7.79 -1.15 7.25
C TYR A 351 -6.27 -0.98 7.20
N ALA A 352 -5.70 -0.06 7.98
CA ALA A 352 -4.26 0.09 8.10
C ALA A 352 -3.59 -1.14 8.74
N ALA A 353 -4.23 -1.77 9.73
CA ALA A 353 -3.77 -3.01 10.34
C ALA A 353 -3.66 -4.15 9.31
N LYS A 354 -4.64 -4.31 8.40
CA LYS A 354 -4.52 -5.25 7.27
C LYS A 354 -3.29 -4.96 6.40
N GLY A 355 -3.01 -3.68 6.16
CA GLY A 355 -1.81 -3.22 5.47
C GLY A 355 -0.52 -3.74 6.11
N PHE A 356 -0.37 -3.65 7.43
CA PHE A 356 0.78 -4.21 8.13
C PHE A 356 0.78 -5.75 8.14
N ALA A 357 -0.38 -6.38 8.35
CA ALA A 357 -0.50 -7.83 8.37
C ALA A 357 -0.14 -8.49 7.03
N LEU A 358 -0.39 -7.81 5.89
CA LEU A 358 0.10 -8.23 4.56
C LEU A 358 1.64 -8.33 4.46
N TRP A 359 2.38 -7.77 5.42
CA TRP A 359 3.84 -7.84 5.50
C TRP A 359 4.34 -8.69 6.67
N GLY A 360 3.47 -9.46 7.33
CA GLY A 360 3.81 -10.38 8.42
C GLY A 360 3.83 -9.76 9.81
N PHE A 361 3.48 -8.48 9.94
CA PHE A 361 3.26 -7.87 11.26
C PHE A 361 1.99 -8.42 11.90
N LYS A 362 1.88 -8.29 13.23
CA LYS A 362 0.80 -8.85 14.04
C LYS A 362 -0.04 -7.76 14.73
N PRO A 363 -0.77 -6.89 13.99
CA PRO A 363 -1.52 -5.78 14.56
C PRO A 363 -2.86 -6.23 15.18
N TYR A 364 -2.82 -7.15 16.14
CA TYR A 364 -4.02 -7.81 16.68
C TYR A 364 -4.98 -6.85 17.37
N PHE A 365 -4.47 -5.93 18.21
CA PHE A 365 -5.31 -4.94 18.88
C PHE A 365 -5.82 -3.89 17.91
N ALA A 366 -4.99 -3.40 17.00
CA ALA A 366 -5.41 -2.43 15.98
C ALA A 366 -6.43 -2.98 14.98
N HIS A 367 -6.53 -4.31 14.84
CA HIS A 367 -7.55 -4.95 13.99
C HIS A 367 -8.88 -5.24 14.71
N ARG A 368 -8.95 -5.08 16.04
CA ARG A 368 -10.19 -5.32 16.78
C ARG A 368 -11.19 -4.22 16.50
N ALA A 369 -12.46 -4.59 16.39
CA ALA A 369 -13.54 -3.61 16.36
C ALA A 369 -13.65 -2.90 17.73
N GLU A 370 -13.36 -3.59 18.83
CA GLU A 370 -13.47 -3.04 20.16
C GLU A 370 -12.32 -2.08 20.52
N PRO A 371 -12.61 -0.98 21.25
CA PRO A 371 -13.94 -0.60 21.74
C PRO A 371 -14.77 0.13 20.68
N TYR A 372 -15.93 -0.41 20.35
CA TYR A 372 -16.95 0.29 19.55
C TYR A 372 -18.28 0.32 20.29
N LEU A 373 -19.10 1.30 19.93
CA LEU A 373 -20.48 1.41 20.34
C LEU A 373 -21.36 1.50 19.09
N THR A 374 -22.68 1.35 19.26
CA THR A 374 -23.62 1.58 18.16
C THR A 374 -24.60 2.68 18.54
N THR A 375 -25.05 3.41 17.53
CA THR A 375 -26.13 4.40 17.65
C THR A 375 -27.19 4.10 16.60
N ASN A 376 -28.46 4.30 16.92
CA ASN A 376 -29.54 4.10 15.97
C ASN A 376 -29.74 5.36 15.12
N ILE A 377 -29.43 5.28 13.83
CA ILE A 377 -29.62 6.37 12.87
C ILE A 377 -30.42 5.78 11.72
N LEU A 378 -31.62 6.31 11.49
CA LEU A 378 -32.51 5.87 10.40
C LEU A 378 -32.75 4.36 10.37
N ASP A 379 -33.05 3.78 11.54
CA ASP A 379 -33.30 2.34 11.74
C ASP A 379 -32.08 1.43 11.43
N VAL A 380 -30.87 2.01 11.43
CA VAL A 380 -29.61 1.29 11.30
C VAL A 380 -28.78 1.49 12.57
N ARG A 381 -28.27 0.39 13.13
CA ARG A 381 -27.28 0.40 14.22
C ARG A 381 -25.90 0.74 13.67
N VAL A 382 -25.63 2.03 13.50
CA VAL A 382 -24.35 2.55 12.97
C VAL A 382 -23.25 2.36 14.02
N PRO A 383 -22.16 1.64 13.68
CA PRO A 383 -21.03 1.47 14.58
C PRO A 383 -20.16 2.73 14.60
N TYR A 384 -19.66 3.09 15.77
CA TYR A 384 -18.71 4.19 15.96
C TYR A 384 -17.70 3.86 17.06
N ASP A 385 -16.58 4.56 17.05
CA ASP A 385 -15.51 4.36 18.02
C ASP A 385 -15.95 4.72 19.44
N GLY A 386 -15.78 3.77 20.38
CA GLY A 386 -16.21 3.94 21.77
C GLY A 386 -15.25 4.78 22.63
N ARG A 387 -14.08 5.15 22.12
CA ARG A 387 -13.11 5.99 22.84
C ARG A 387 -13.60 7.43 22.89
N ASP A 388 -13.75 7.97 24.10
CA ASP A 388 -14.24 9.34 24.30
C ASP A 388 -13.28 10.38 23.71
N PRO A 389 -13.70 11.18 22.71
CA PRO A 389 -12.84 12.19 22.10
C PRO A 389 -12.31 13.25 23.08
N ARG A 390 -12.99 13.49 24.21
CA ARG A 390 -12.55 14.44 25.25
C ARG A 390 -11.35 13.94 26.04
N VAL A 391 -11.17 12.63 26.10
CA VAL A 391 -10.08 11.95 26.81
C VAL A 391 -8.92 11.68 25.85
N PHE A 392 -9.24 11.20 24.64
CA PHE A 392 -8.24 10.77 23.66
C PHE A 392 -7.89 11.85 22.61
N HIS A 393 -8.50 13.02 22.69
CA HIS A 393 -8.26 14.19 21.83
C HIS A 393 -8.30 13.89 20.32
N SER A 394 -9.09 12.90 19.91
CA SER A 394 -9.32 12.55 18.52
C SER A 394 -10.75 12.04 18.35
N GLN A 395 -11.43 12.58 17.34
CA GLN A 395 -12.86 12.43 17.13
C GLN A 395 -13.24 11.01 16.71
N ASN A 396 -14.46 10.60 17.02
CA ASN A 396 -15.01 9.29 16.68
C ASN A 396 -15.79 9.33 15.35
N TYR A 397 -15.17 9.90 14.32
CA TYR A 397 -15.79 10.07 13.01
C TYR A 397 -16.13 8.73 12.36
N VAL A 398 -17.37 8.63 11.89
CA VAL A 398 -17.84 7.55 11.02
C VAL A 398 -17.94 8.09 9.59
N VAL A 399 -17.06 7.62 8.72
CA VAL A 399 -16.99 8.02 7.31
C VAL A 399 -16.96 6.79 6.40
N THR A 400 -17.32 6.99 5.13
CA THR A 400 -17.42 5.87 4.17
C THR A 400 -16.05 5.40 3.68
N GLU A 401 -15.06 6.29 3.52
CA GLU A 401 -13.77 5.99 2.83
C GLU A 401 -13.04 4.77 3.40
N SER A 402 -12.92 4.62 4.71
CA SER A 402 -12.21 3.49 5.31
C SER A 402 -12.83 2.12 4.97
N TYR A 403 -14.16 2.05 4.84
CA TYR A 403 -14.85 0.83 4.44
C TYR A 403 -14.80 0.62 2.93
N LEU A 404 -14.84 1.70 2.14
CA LEU A 404 -14.70 1.64 0.69
C LEU A 404 -13.33 1.12 0.27
N LEU A 405 -12.25 1.64 0.85
CA LEU A 405 -10.90 1.23 0.49
C LEU A 405 -10.66 -0.25 0.81
N ASP A 406 -11.10 -0.71 1.98
CA ASP A 406 -11.04 -2.13 2.36
C ASP A 406 -11.85 -3.02 1.40
N GLY A 407 -13.04 -2.57 0.97
CA GLY A 407 -13.86 -3.28 -0.01
C GLY A 407 -13.25 -3.32 -1.41
N LEU A 408 -12.81 -2.18 -1.94
CA LEU A 408 -12.22 -2.09 -3.29
C LEU A 408 -10.90 -2.86 -3.37
N GLU A 409 -10.04 -2.68 -2.37
CA GLU A 409 -8.66 -3.16 -2.44
C GLU A 409 -8.52 -4.59 -1.93
N LEU A 410 -9.25 -4.93 -0.86
CA LEU A 410 -9.12 -6.20 -0.13
C LEU A 410 -10.42 -7.00 -0.11
N ASN A 411 -11.55 -6.51 -0.66
CA ASN A 411 -12.87 -7.16 -0.59
C ASN A 411 -13.33 -7.48 0.84
N TRP A 412 -12.90 -6.67 1.82
CA TRP A 412 -13.05 -6.99 3.25
C TRP A 412 -12.59 -8.42 3.59
N ASP A 413 -11.56 -8.91 2.93
CA ASP A 413 -10.95 -10.19 3.25
C ASP A 413 -9.81 -10.01 4.25
N LEU A 414 -9.48 -11.10 4.93
CA LEU A 414 -8.30 -11.16 5.78
C LEU A 414 -7.04 -11.30 4.90
N PRO A 415 -5.87 -10.75 5.32
CA PRO A 415 -4.65 -10.73 4.51
C PRO A 415 -4.14 -12.09 4.00
N HIS A 416 -4.51 -13.18 4.67
CA HIS A 416 -4.08 -14.54 4.33
C HIS A 416 -5.03 -15.24 3.35
N ASP A 417 -6.14 -14.61 2.97
CA ASP A 417 -7.14 -15.14 2.06
C ASP A 417 -6.78 -14.90 0.59
N ASP A 418 -6.31 -15.95 -0.07
CA ASP A 418 -5.96 -15.96 -1.48
C ASP A 418 -6.85 -16.89 -2.33
N MET A 419 -7.96 -17.39 -1.77
CA MET A 419 -8.80 -18.39 -2.45
C MET A 419 -10.30 -18.11 -2.40
N SER A 420 -10.81 -17.34 -1.44
CA SER A 420 -12.25 -17.05 -1.37
C SER A 420 -12.73 -16.31 -2.62
N SER A 421 -13.96 -16.60 -3.03
CA SER A 421 -14.63 -15.86 -4.10
C SER A 421 -14.95 -14.44 -3.64
N ASP A 422 -15.12 -13.52 -4.59
CA ASP A 422 -15.45 -12.13 -4.28
C ASP A 422 -16.83 -11.97 -3.58
N ALA A 423 -17.64 -13.03 -3.52
CA ALA A 423 -18.94 -13.06 -2.85
C ALA A 423 -18.87 -13.41 -1.35
N ILE A 424 -17.73 -13.94 -0.88
CA ILE A 424 -17.52 -14.33 0.53
C ILE A 424 -16.42 -13.43 1.08
N HIS A 425 -16.75 -12.66 2.12
CA HIS A 425 -15.83 -11.73 2.75
C HIS A 425 -15.29 -12.35 4.04
N SER A 426 -14.00 -12.75 4.07
CA SER A 426 -13.44 -13.51 5.19
C SER A 426 -13.28 -12.69 6.48
N ASP A 427 -13.29 -11.35 6.40
CA ASP A 427 -13.41 -10.47 7.56
C ASP A 427 -14.85 -9.99 7.74
N GLY A 428 -15.71 -10.94 8.14
CA GLY A 428 -17.16 -10.77 7.97
C GLY A 428 -17.78 -9.58 8.71
N TRP A 429 -17.26 -9.21 9.88
CA TRP A 429 -17.75 -8.05 10.62
C TRP A 429 -17.42 -6.72 9.93
N ARG A 430 -16.28 -6.63 9.23
CA ARG A 430 -15.92 -5.44 8.43
C ARG A 430 -16.90 -5.24 7.27
N ALA A 431 -17.20 -6.33 6.56
CA ALA A 431 -18.15 -6.31 5.46
C ALA A 431 -19.58 -5.96 5.92
N GLU A 432 -20.00 -6.51 7.06
CA GLU A 432 -21.32 -6.20 7.66
C GLU A 432 -21.43 -4.74 8.11
N PHE A 433 -20.39 -4.19 8.74
CA PHE A 433 -20.33 -2.77 9.08
C PHE A 433 -20.40 -1.89 7.83
N ALA A 434 -19.67 -2.25 6.77
CA ALA A 434 -19.74 -1.52 5.51
C ALA A 434 -21.18 -1.47 4.97
N ASP A 435 -21.93 -2.58 5.03
CA ASP A 435 -23.33 -2.64 4.61
C ASP A 435 -24.25 -1.76 5.46
N ARG A 436 -23.97 -1.62 6.77
CA ARG A 436 -24.71 -0.66 7.62
C ARG A 436 -24.39 0.80 7.26
N ILE A 437 -23.11 1.11 7.03
CA ILE A 437 -22.64 2.43 6.61
C ILE A 437 -23.25 2.84 5.26
N TYR A 438 -23.41 1.90 4.34
CA TYR A 438 -24.17 2.12 3.12
C TYR A 438 -25.67 2.32 3.40
N GLN A 439 -26.30 1.38 4.13
CA GLN A 439 -27.75 1.38 4.32
C GLN A 439 -28.27 2.63 5.01
N VAL A 440 -27.54 3.18 5.99
CA VAL A 440 -27.98 4.41 6.67
C VAL A 440 -28.01 5.62 5.73
N GLN A 441 -27.08 5.68 4.77
CA GLN A 441 -27.06 6.76 3.76
C GLN A 441 -28.19 6.58 2.74
N HIS A 442 -28.47 5.33 2.32
CA HIS A 442 -29.63 5.00 1.50
C HIS A 442 -30.95 5.35 2.21
N ASN A 443 -31.09 5.02 3.50
CA ASN A 443 -32.28 5.34 4.28
C ASN A 443 -32.50 6.86 4.40
N ARG A 444 -31.43 7.66 4.46
CA ARG A 444 -31.54 9.13 4.46
C ARG A 444 -32.12 9.65 3.16
N PHE A 445 -31.69 9.08 2.04
CA PHE A 445 -32.26 9.43 0.74
C PHE A 445 -33.75 9.07 0.66
N GLU A 446 -34.13 7.86 1.05
CA GLU A 446 -35.54 7.42 0.98
C GLU A 446 -36.47 8.22 1.90
N ARG A 447 -36.01 8.52 3.11
CA ARG A 447 -36.84 9.18 4.12
C ARG A 447 -36.85 10.70 3.97
N ASP A 448 -35.69 11.30 3.72
CA ASP A 448 -35.49 12.75 3.80
C ASP A 448 -35.21 13.38 2.43
N GLY A 449 -34.96 12.60 1.38
CA GLY A 449 -34.67 13.09 0.02
C GLY A 449 -33.25 13.62 -0.19
N TYR A 450 -32.35 13.49 0.80
CA TYR A 450 -30.97 13.98 0.69
C TYR A 450 -30.05 12.91 0.08
N MET A 451 -29.48 13.22 -1.09
CA MET A 451 -28.34 12.47 -1.63
C MET A 451 -27.17 12.56 -0.64
N THR A 452 -26.63 11.42 -0.24
CA THR A 452 -25.65 11.33 0.85
C THR A 452 -24.52 10.36 0.49
N ALA A 453 -23.30 10.88 0.39
CA ALA A 453 -22.07 10.08 0.26
C ALA A 453 -20.99 10.69 1.15
N ARG A 454 -21.11 10.47 2.46
CA ARG A 454 -20.31 11.11 3.51
C ARG A 454 -18.88 10.56 3.53
N SER A 455 -17.92 11.44 3.32
CA SER A 455 -16.50 11.19 3.51
C SER A 455 -15.79 12.53 3.72
N GLU A 456 -14.65 12.50 4.39
CA GLU A 456 -13.71 13.59 4.48
C GLU A 456 -13.26 14.11 3.11
N HIS A 457 -13.13 15.42 2.97
CA HIS A 457 -12.76 16.05 1.71
C HIS A 457 -12.07 17.40 1.94
N ASN A 458 -11.32 17.84 0.92
CA ASN A 458 -10.71 19.15 0.92
C ASN A 458 -11.73 20.22 0.52
N VAL A 459 -11.68 21.39 1.17
CA VAL A 459 -12.57 22.53 0.86
C VAL A 459 -11.77 23.78 0.49
N LYS A 460 -12.37 24.66 -0.32
CA LYS A 460 -11.73 25.89 -0.77
C LYS A 460 -11.78 26.96 0.33
N GLY A 461 -10.60 27.33 0.83
CA GLY A 461 -10.48 28.27 1.95
C GLY A 461 -10.52 27.55 3.30
N PRO A 462 -10.34 28.27 4.43
CA PRO A 462 -10.43 27.68 5.76
C PRO A 462 -11.77 26.96 5.95
N PRO A 463 -11.79 25.73 6.49
CA PRO A 463 -10.71 25.02 7.18
C PRO A 463 -9.75 24.21 6.28
N TYR A 464 -9.89 24.27 4.95
CA TYR A 464 -9.14 23.53 3.91
C TYR A 464 -9.36 22.02 3.90
N PHE A 465 -9.93 21.45 4.96
CA PHE A 465 -10.27 20.04 5.11
C PHE A 465 -11.37 19.88 6.15
N THR A 466 -12.32 18.99 5.88
CA THR A 466 -13.43 18.65 6.78
C THR A 466 -13.62 17.15 6.85
N TYR A 467 -13.94 16.65 8.05
CA TYR A 467 -14.54 15.34 8.22
C TYR A 467 -16.04 15.49 8.06
N ASP A 468 -16.55 15.05 6.93
CA ASP A 468 -17.99 15.05 6.67
C ASP A 468 -18.57 13.68 7.00
N THR A 469 -19.20 13.57 8.16
CA THR A 469 -19.43 12.28 8.83
C THR A 469 -20.89 11.84 8.80
N ILE A 470 -21.10 10.54 8.86
CA ILE A 470 -22.41 9.94 9.18
C ILE A 470 -22.72 10.13 10.65
N PHE A 471 -21.70 10.04 11.49
CA PHE A 471 -21.78 10.27 12.93
C PHE A 471 -20.43 10.78 13.45
N SER A 472 -20.48 11.78 14.32
CA SER A 472 -19.34 12.21 15.14
C SER A 472 -19.84 13.02 16.34
N ASP A 473 -19.13 12.94 17.46
CA ASP A 473 -19.34 13.78 18.64
C ASP A 473 -20.76 13.72 19.22
N GLY A 474 -21.43 12.58 19.05
CA GLY A 474 -22.79 12.35 19.54
C GLY A 474 -23.90 12.74 18.57
N TYR A 475 -23.57 13.31 17.40
CA TYR A 475 -24.54 13.81 16.44
C TYR A 475 -24.46 13.06 15.10
N PRO A 476 -25.62 12.67 14.52
CA PRO A 476 -25.66 12.17 13.16
C PRO A 476 -25.46 13.31 12.14
N TRP A 477 -24.89 12.99 10.98
CA TRP A 477 -24.69 13.91 9.84
C TRP A 477 -23.90 15.17 10.21
N ASN A 478 -22.91 15.01 11.09
CA ASN A 478 -22.14 16.11 11.64
C ASN A 478 -20.87 16.36 10.81
N THR A 479 -20.75 17.56 10.24
CA THR A 479 -19.56 17.97 9.49
C THR A 479 -18.67 18.80 10.41
N VAL A 480 -17.42 18.36 10.60
CA VAL A 480 -16.49 18.98 11.55
C VAL A 480 -15.11 19.21 10.94
N THR A 481 -14.38 20.19 11.47
CA THR A 481 -12.96 20.36 11.17
C THR A 481 -12.12 19.28 11.88
N PRO A 482 -10.83 19.11 11.55
CA PRO A 482 -9.94 18.23 12.32
C PRO A 482 -9.85 18.54 13.82
N ARG A 483 -10.22 19.76 14.24
CA ARG A 483 -10.27 20.16 15.65
C ARG A 483 -11.60 19.85 16.33
N GLY A 484 -12.61 19.41 15.59
CA GLY A 484 -13.98 19.22 16.07
C GLY A 484 -14.87 20.46 15.93
N ASP A 485 -14.38 21.55 15.34
CA ASP A 485 -15.21 22.75 15.13
C ASP A 485 -16.34 22.41 14.13
N TYR A 486 -17.58 22.75 14.48
CA TYR A 486 -18.77 22.50 13.65
C TYR A 486 -18.73 23.31 12.35
N SER A 487 -18.98 22.65 11.21
CA SER A 487 -18.84 23.23 9.87
C SER A 487 -19.86 22.68 8.85
N PRO A 488 -21.17 22.82 9.09
CA PRO A 488 -22.23 22.18 8.31
C PRO A 488 -22.32 22.66 6.86
N ASP A 489 -21.85 23.88 6.57
CA ASP A 489 -21.86 24.43 5.21
C ASP A 489 -20.92 23.69 4.25
N HIS A 490 -20.10 22.78 4.79
CA HIS A 490 -19.23 21.89 4.02
C HIS A 490 -19.76 20.46 3.92
N ALA A 491 -21.02 20.22 4.31
CA ALA A 491 -21.71 18.97 4.03
C ALA A 491 -21.77 18.71 2.52
N ALA A 492 -21.33 17.54 2.05
CA ALA A 492 -21.27 17.24 0.62
C ALA A 492 -21.54 15.78 0.26
N VAL A 493 -21.98 15.56 -0.98
CA VAL A 493 -21.86 14.29 -1.69
C VAL A 493 -20.44 14.21 -2.22
N ALA A 494 -19.55 13.47 -1.55
CA ALA A 494 -18.16 13.33 -1.96
C ALA A 494 -18.06 12.43 -3.20
N THR A 495 -17.36 12.90 -4.24
CA THR A 495 -17.24 12.22 -5.54
C THR A 495 -16.63 10.83 -5.38
N LYS A 496 -15.48 10.71 -4.70
CA LYS A 496 -14.83 9.42 -4.38
C LYS A 496 -15.74 8.44 -3.64
N ALA A 497 -16.55 8.94 -2.71
CA ALA A 497 -17.45 8.10 -1.93
C ALA A 497 -18.61 7.62 -2.81
N ALA A 498 -19.20 8.49 -3.63
CA ALA A 498 -20.24 8.14 -4.59
C ALA A 498 -19.77 7.07 -5.59
N PHE A 499 -18.59 7.23 -6.19
CA PHE A 499 -18.00 6.22 -7.09
C PHE A 499 -17.71 4.89 -6.38
N GLY A 500 -17.12 4.94 -5.18
CA GLY A 500 -16.82 3.72 -4.42
C GLY A 500 -18.08 2.97 -4.00
N LEU A 501 -19.10 3.70 -3.52
CA LEU A 501 -20.41 3.14 -3.19
C LEU A 501 -21.06 2.51 -4.43
N TRP A 502 -21.02 3.20 -5.57
CA TRP A 502 -21.54 2.69 -6.84
C TRP A 502 -20.84 1.42 -7.30
N ALA A 503 -19.53 1.30 -7.15
CA ALA A 503 -18.80 0.08 -7.52
C ALA A 503 -19.13 -1.11 -6.60
N LEU A 504 -19.34 -0.87 -5.30
CA LEU A 504 -19.47 -1.93 -4.28
C LEU A 504 -20.92 -2.32 -3.92
N TRP A 505 -21.90 -1.48 -4.23
CA TRP A 505 -23.34 -1.71 -4.00
C TRP A 505 -24.13 -1.44 -5.29
N ASP A 506 -24.50 -2.49 -6.01
CA ASP A 506 -25.38 -2.43 -7.17
C ASP A 506 -26.84 -2.19 -6.73
N THR A 507 -27.25 -0.92 -6.67
CA THR A 507 -28.59 -0.48 -6.26
C THR A 507 -28.98 0.79 -6.99
N TYR A 508 -30.29 1.08 -7.08
CA TYR A 508 -30.76 2.33 -7.71
C TYR A 508 -30.28 3.59 -6.97
N TYR A 509 -30.07 3.52 -5.65
CA TYR A 509 -29.59 4.67 -4.88
C TYR A 509 -28.16 5.04 -5.28
N THR A 510 -27.28 4.05 -5.46
CA THR A 510 -25.92 4.34 -5.91
C THR A 510 -25.86 4.79 -7.36
N ASP A 511 -26.81 4.39 -8.21
CA ASP A 511 -26.96 4.97 -9.56
C ASP A 511 -27.31 6.46 -9.50
N ILE A 512 -28.19 6.87 -8.58
CA ILE A 512 -28.51 8.29 -8.38
C ILE A 512 -27.26 9.08 -7.94
N LEU A 513 -26.49 8.54 -6.99
CA LEU A 513 -25.24 9.17 -6.56
C LEU A 513 -24.24 9.29 -7.70
N TYR A 514 -24.08 8.22 -8.48
CA TYR A 514 -23.17 8.16 -9.63
C TYR A 514 -23.55 9.19 -10.70
N GLU A 515 -24.82 9.26 -11.08
CA GLU A 515 -25.30 10.24 -12.07
C GLU A 515 -25.10 11.69 -11.61
N ALA A 516 -25.13 11.95 -10.30
CA ALA A 516 -24.84 13.29 -9.77
C ALA A 516 -23.37 13.71 -9.91
N VAL A 517 -22.42 12.75 -9.95
CA VAL A 517 -20.98 13.05 -9.88
C VAL A 517 -20.17 12.67 -11.12
N ILE A 518 -20.69 11.83 -12.01
CA ILE A 518 -19.95 11.31 -13.17
C ILE A 518 -19.47 12.41 -14.14
N GLU A 519 -20.19 13.52 -14.23
CA GLU A 519 -19.83 14.67 -15.06
C GLU A 519 -19.17 15.80 -14.26
N LEU A 520 -18.82 15.54 -12.99
CA LEU A 520 -18.26 16.52 -12.08
C LEU A 520 -16.74 16.66 -12.19
N PHE A 521 -16.27 17.15 -13.34
CA PHE A 521 -14.85 17.27 -13.61
C PHE A 521 -14.46 18.50 -14.42
N ASP A 522 -13.17 18.84 -14.32
CA ASP A 522 -12.46 19.69 -15.27
C ASP A 522 -11.64 18.77 -16.19
N PRO A 523 -11.85 18.79 -17.53
CA PRO A 523 -11.17 17.90 -18.47
C PRO A 523 -9.64 17.96 -18.39
N GLU A 524 -9.07 19.09 -17.95
CA GLU A 524 -7.63 19.27 -17.82
C GLU A 524 -7.11 19.09 -16.39
N ARG A 525 -7.98 18.97 -15.38
CA ARG A 525 -7.55 18.97 -13.97
C ARG A 525 -8.12 17.82 -13.16
N GLY A 526 -8.97 16.98 -13.73
CA GLY A 526 -9.59 15.85 -13.04
C GLY A 526 -10.91 16.19 -12.35
N PHE A 527 -11.37 15.27 -11.51
CA PHE A 527 -12.65 15.36 -10.82
C PHE A 527 -12.62 16.31 -9.62
N TYR A 528 -13.71 17.06 -9.45
CA TYR A 528 -13.94 17.87 -8.27
C TYR A 528 -14.27 16.99 -7.05
N GLU A 529 -13.97 17.50 -5.85
CA GLU A 529 -14.13 16.75 -4.58
C GLU A 529 -15.58 16.29 -4.30
N GLY A 530 -16.58 17.06 -4.74
CA GLY A 530 -17.98 16.71 -4.49
C GLY A 530 -18.96 17.85 -4.74
N LEU A 531 -20.23 17.60 -4.43
CA LEU A 531 -21.34 18.57 -4.49
C LEU A 531 -21.79 18.92 -3.08
N TYR A 532 -21.89 20.21 -2.75
CA TYR A 532 -22.42 20.61 -1.45
C TYR A 532 -23.90 20.23 -1.32
N GLU A 533 -24.27 19.59 -0.20
CA GLU A 533 -25.66 19.21 0.10
C GLU A 533 -26.57 20.46 0.19
N GLY A 534 -26.01 21.62 0.54
CA GLY A 534 -26.73 22.90 0.60
C GLY A 534 -27.07 23.52 -0.77
N GLY A 535 -26.69 22.90 -1.88
CA GLY A 535 -27.01 23.38 -3.23
C GLY A 535 -26.18 24.58 -3.71
N THR A 536 -25.07 24.90 -3.02
CA THR A 536 -24.16 26.00 -3.37
C THR A 536 -23.22 25.66 -4.54
N GLY A 537 -23.38 24.49 -5.16
CA GLY A 537 -22.59 24.01 -6.28
C GLY A 537 -21.56 22.96 -5.86
N HIS A 538 -20.48 22.88 -6.62
CA HIS A 538 -19.43 21.90 -6.41
C HIS A 538 -18.24 22.47 -5.65
N ILE A 539 -17.48 21.58 -5.05
CA ILE A 539 -16.25 21.93 -4.36
C ILE A 539 -15.14 22.12 -5.41
N GLU A 540 -14.73 23.38 -5.66
CA GLU A 540 -13.71 23.75 -6.66
C GLU A 540 -12.26 23.35 -6.26
N ILE A 541 -12.06 22.09 -5.89
CA ILE A 541 -10.77 21.47 -5.59
C ILE A 541 -10.72 20.10 -6.27
N GLN A 542 -9.54 19.71 -6.74
CA GLN A 542 -9.24 18.37 -7.21
C GLN A 542 -8.06 17.81 -6.42
N THR A 543 -8.16 16.57 -5.98
CA THR A 543 -7.11 15.90 -5.22
C THR A 543 -6.67 14.58 -5.84
N ALA A 544 -5.45 14.17 -5.48
CA ALA A 544 -4.93 12.84 -5.81
C ALA A 544 -5.81 11.74 -5.19
N ASN A 545 -6.28 11.94 -3.96
CA ASN A 545 -7.13 10.95 -3.29
C ASN A 545 -8.44 10.71 -4.04
N ASN A 546 -9.13 11.79 -4.45
CA ASN A 546 -10.40 11.71 -5.16
C ASN A 546 -10.26 10.99 -6.52
N ASN A 547 -9.28 11.40 -7.33
CA ASN A 547 -9.06 10.82 -8.66
C ASN A 547 -8.51 9.38 -8.58
N GLY A 548 -7.68 9.07 -7.57
CA GLY A 548 -7.15 7.73 -7.34
C GLY A 548 -8.23 6.71 -6.95
N ILE A 549 -9.11 7.07 -5.99
CA ILE A 549 -10.20 6.20 -5.54
C ILE A 549 -11.26 6.00 -6.63
N LEU A 550 -11.56 7.03 -7.43
CA LEU A 550 -12.43 6.90 -8.59
C LEU A 550 -11.89 5.86 -9.58
N LEU A 551 -10.61 5.96 -9.94
CA LEU A 551 -9.95 4.98 -10.80
C LEU A 551 -9.95 3.57 -10.20
N ALA A 552 -9.73 3.45 -8.88
CA ALA A 552 -9.84 2.17 -8.17
C ALA A 552 -11.25 1.57 -8.26
N SER A 553 -12.28 2.41 -8.16
CA SER A 553 -13.69 2.01 -8.25
C SER A 553 -14.03 1.46 -9.64
N LEU A 554 -13.54 2.12 -10.70
CA LEU A 554 -13.69 1.65 -12.08
C LEU A 554 -12.88 0.37 -12.33
N LEU A 555 -11.67 0.26 -11.79
CA LEU A 555 -10.89 -0.97 -11.85
C LEU A 555 -11.61 -2.13 -11.15
N HIS A 556 -12.17 -1.88 -9.97
CA HIS A 556 -12.91 -2.87 -9.20
C HIS A 556 -14.15 -3.36 -9.95
N LYS A 557 -14.88 -2.47 -10.65
CA LYS A 557 -16.00 -2.89 -11.52
C LYS A 557 -15.54 -3.93 -12.56
N VAL A 558 -14.38 -3.70 -13.18
CA VAL A 558 -13.87 -4.59 -14.23
C VAL A 558 -13.28 -5.87 -13.65
N GLN A 559 -12.40 -5.77 -12.65
CA GLN A 559 -11.58 -6.88 -12.16
C GLN A 559 -12.02 -7.46 -10.80
N GLY A 560 -12.81 -6.75 -10.00
CA GLY A 560 -13.17 -7.13 -8.63
C GLY A 560 -12.10 -6.75 -7.62
N ARG A 561 -11.91 -7.59 -6.60
CA ARG A 561 -10.90 -7.39 -5.55
C ARG A 561 -9.53 -7.06 -6.17
N ILE A 562 -9.00 -5.88 -5.88
CA ILE A 562 -7.77 -5.40 -6.53
C ILE A 562 -6.54 -6.18 -6.05
N LEU A 563 -6.44 -6.55 -4.77
CA LEU A 563 -5.36 -7.39 -4.27
C LEU A 563 -5.41 -8.78 -4.89
N THR A 564 -4.34 -9.17 -5.59
CA THR A 564 -4.19 -10.51 -6.18
C THR A 564 -3.39 -11.45 -5.28
N GLY A 565 -3.54 -12.76 -5.48
CA GLY A 565 -2.78 -13.76 -4.74
C GLY A 565 -1.27 -13.62 -4.95
N GLY A 566 -0.48 -13.84 -3.90
CA GLY A 566 0.98 -13.83 -3.99
C GLY A 566 1.53 -15.04 -4.74
N THR A 567 2.74 -14.91 -5.29
CA THR A 567 3.42 -15.98 -6.04
C THR A 567 3.79 -17.19 -5.18
N GLY A 568 3.73 -17.08 -3.84
CA GLY A 568 3.97 -18.17 -2.89
C GLY A 568 5.44 -18.59 -2.71
N GLY A 569 6.37 -17.87 -3.34
CA GLY A 569 7.82 -18.10 -3.21
C GLY A 569 8.43 -17.39 -2.02
N SER A 570 9.74 -17.64 -1.79
CA SER A 570 10.52 -16.89 -0.80
C SER A 570 10.63 -15.41 -1.18
N GLU A 571 10.53 -14.53 -0.18
CA GLU A 571 10.54 -13.08 -0.38
C GLU A 571 11.84 -12.47 0.15
N VAL A 572 12.42 -11.50 -0.57
CA VAL A 572 13.59 -10.74 -0.07
C VAL A 572 13.25 -10.06 1.25
N TRP A 573 12.00 -9.57 1.38
CA TRP A 573 11.45 -9.04 2.63
C TRP A 573 11.69 -9.94 3.84
N TYR A 574 11.45 -11.25 3.70
CA TYR A 574 11.60 -12.19 4.80
C TYR A 574 13.01 -12.78 4.92
N THR A 575 13.82 -12.80 3.85
CA THR A 575 15.12 -13.50 3.84
C THR A 575 16.32 -12.57 4.08
N ARG A 576 16.19 -11.27 3.82
CA ARG A 576 17.32 -10.33 3.93
C ARG A 576 17.70 -10.05 5.39
N PHE A 577 19.01 -9.90 5.65
CA PHE A 577 19.61 -9.56 6.96
C PHE A 577 19.38 -10.57 8.08
N ARG A 578 19.03 -11.81 7.74
CA ARG A 578 18.76 -12.89 8.71
C ARG A 578 19.96 -13.28 9.56
N ASP A 579 21.13 -13.04 9.00
CA ASP A 579 22.46 -13.17 9.58
C ASP A 579 22.90 -12.00 10.45
N ARG A 580 22.09 -10.95 10.55
CA ARG A 580 22.43 -9.72 11.28
C ARG A 580 21.35 -9.40 12.29
N ASP A 581 21.76 -8.76 13.39
CA ASP A 581 20.81 -8.22 14.38
C ASP A 581 19.93 -7.10 13.82
N LEU A 582 20.08 -6.73 12.54
CA LEU A 582 19.29 -5.67 11.93
C LEU A 582 17.80 -5.99 11.90
N ARG A 583 17.40 -7.27 11.69
CA ARG A 583 15.98 -7.66 11.74
C ARG A 583 15.41 -7.47 13.14
N ILE A 584 16.15 -7.87 14.17
CA ILE A 584 15.76 -7.73 15.57
C ILE A 584 15.67 -6.24 15.94
N ARG A 585 16.72 -5.47 15.63
CA ARG A 585 16.79 -4.02 15.93
C ARG A 585 15.71 -3.20 15.25
N ARG A 586 15.25 -3.61 14.07
CA ARG A 586 14.18 -2.93 13.31
C ARG A 586 12.83 -3.62 13.42
N LYS A 587 12.65 -4.56 14.36
CA LYS A 587 11.46 -5.40 14.53
C LYS A 587 10.84 -5.89 13.20
N LEU A 588 11.68 -6.40 12.30
CA LEU A 588 11.21 -6.96 11.03
C LEU A 588 10.53 -8.30 11.27
N PRO A 589 9.33 -8.53 10.71
CA PRO A 589 8.54 -9.73 10.96
C PRO A 589 9.11 -10.96 10.25
N ASP A 590 8.65 -12.12 10.70
CA ASP A 590 8.88 -13.41 10.03
C ASP A 590 7.78 -13.70 9.00
N PRO A 591 8.00 -14.64 8.06
CA PRO A 591 6.93 -15.12 7.18
C PRO A 591 5.71 -15.55 8.00
N PRO A 592 4.51 -14.97 7.77
CA PRO A 592 3.34 -15.27 8.58
C PRO A 592 2.94 -16.74 8.46
N GLN A 593 2.74 -17.38 9.61
CA GLN A 593 2.16 -18.72 9.72
C GLN A 593 0.69 -18.62 10.15
N LYS A 594 -0.06 -19.73 10.10
CA LYS A 594 -1.48 -19.78 10.49
C LYS A 594 -1.76 -19.19 11.88
N ALA A 595 -0.86 -19.43 12.83
CA ALA A 595 -0.98 -18.90 14.20
C ALA A 595 -0.82 -17.37 14.26
N ASP A 596 -0.20 -16.76 13.25
CA ASP A 596 0.07 -15.33 13.20
C ASP A 596 -1.05 -14.52 12.54
N TRP A 597 -1.97 -15.20 11.85
CA TRP A 597 -3.02 -14.55 11.08
C TRP A 597 -3.93 -13.69 11.95
N LEU A 598 -4.39 -12.57 11.37
CA LEU A 598 -5.45 -11.80 11.97
C LEU A 598 -6.68 -12.70 12.16
N PRO A 599 -7.26 -12.75 13.37
CA PRO A 599 -8.39 -13.62 13.64
C PRO A 599 -9.64 -13.06 12.96
N ALA A 600 -10.47 -13.96 12.40
CA ALA A 600 -11.83 -13.62 12.00
C ALA A 600 -12.69 -13.42 13.26
N TYR A 601 -12.73 -12.20 13.79
CA TYR A 601 -13.49 -11.89 15.01
C TYR A 601 -14.98 -12.18 14.81
N ARG A 602 -15.63 -12.75 15.85
CA ARG A 602 -17.08 -12.91 15.87
C ARG A 602 -17.73 -11.59 16.23
N HIS A 603 -18.67 -11.14 15.40
CA HIS A 603 -19.43 -9.93 15.66
C HIS A 603 -20.33 -10.11 16.90
N PRO A 604 -20.29 -9.23 17.93
CA PRO A 604 -21.07 -9.35 19.17
C PRO A 604 -22.58 -9.54 19.02
N ALA A 605 -23.21 -9.03 17.95
CA ALA A 605 -24.63 -9.33 17.65
C ALA A 605 -24.92 -10.84 17.48
N GLN A 606 -23.92 -11.67 17.19
CA GLN A 606 -24.06 -13.13 17.19
C GLN A 606 -24.13 -13.71 18.61
N MET A 607 -23.58 -13.04 19.63
CA MET A 607 -23.63 -13.51 21.01
C MET A 607 -24.98 -13.26 21.68
N GLU A 608 -25.69 -12.19 21.28
CA GLU A 608 -27.05 -11.90 21.77
C GLU A 608 -28.14 -12.72 21.06
N GLU A 609 -27.86 -13.31 19.90
CA GLU A 609 -28.78 -14.25 19.22
C GLU A 609 -28.58 -15.72 19.66
N THR A 610 -27.54 -16.01 20.46
CA THR A 610 -27.26 -17.36 21.02
C THR A 610 -27.29 -17.43 22.55
N GLN A 611 -27.74 -16.37 23.22
CA GLN A 611 -28.12 -16.34 24.65
C GLN A 611 -29.58 -15.93 24.78
#